data_AF-A0A080LVF6-F1
#
_entry.id   AF-A0A080LVF6-F1
#
_cell.length_a   1.000
_cell.length_b   1.000
_cell.length_c   1.000
_cell.angle_alpha   90.00
_cell.angle_beta   90.00
_cell.angle_gamma   90.00
#
_symmetry.space_group_name_H-M   'P 1'
#
loop_
_entity.id
_entity.type
_entity.pdbx_description
1 polymer ?
#
loop_
_entity_poly.entity_id
_entity_poly.type
_entity_poly.pdbx_seq_one_letter_code
_entity_poly.pdbx_strand_id
1 'polypeptide(L)' 'MQTLIFLDSPYPLPPMNTKICVKCKQEKSILEFHKNSRSSDGLHSYCKECNKAQALAHIRAEKARKALLRAARKAANNVE' A
#
# COMPACT_ATOMS: atom_id res chain seq x y z
N MET A 1 -54.35 8.63 -9.59
CA MET A 1 -53.12 9.43 -9.65
C MET A 1 -52.43 9.32 -8.30
N GLN A 2 -51.39 8.50 -8.20
CA GLN A 2 -50.56 8.40 -7.00
C GLN A 2 -49.12 8.69 -7.42
N THR A 3 -48.70 9.92 -7.21
CA THR A 3 -47.30 10.33 -7.28
C THR A 3 -46.56 9.68 -6.13
N LEU A 4 -46.03 8.47 -6.36
CA LEU A 4 -44.94 7.96 -5.54
C LEU A 4 -43.66 8.58 -6.08
N ILE A 5 -43.35 9.74 -5.51
CA ILE A 5 -42.00 10.25 -5.31
C ILE A 5 -41.12 9.08 -4.83
N PHE A 6 -40.49 8.37 -5.77
CA PHE A 6 -39.29 7.61 -5.46
C PHE A 6 -38.27 8.65 -5.03
N LEU A 7 -38.11 8.73 -3.73
CA LEU A 7 -37.08 9.49 -3.03
C LEU A 7 -35.76 9.21 -3.74
N ASP A 8 -35.29 10.15 -4.56
CA ASP A 8 -33.87 10.34 -4.81
C ASP A 8 -33.24 10.51 -3.43
N SER A 9 -32.83 9.39 -2.83
CA SER A 9 -32.17 9.34 -1.55
C SER A 9 -30.91 10.20 -1.66
N PRO A 10 -30.89 11.44 -1.14
CA PRO A 10 -29.72 12.30 -1.27
C PRO A 10 -28.78 12.03 -0.10
N TYR A 11 -28.74 10.80 0.39
CA TYR A 11 -27.96 10.43 1.57
C TYR A 11 -26.65 9.78 1.12
N PRO A 12 -25.55 10.55 0.98
CA PRO A 12 -24.22 9.97 1.05
C PRO A 12 -24.00 9.41 2.46
N LEU A 13 -24.38 8.16 2.68
CA LEU A 13 -24.12 7.37 3.88
C LEU A 13 -22.69 6.79 3.80
N PRO A 14 -21.97 6.63 4.91
CA PRO A 14 -21.23 7.66 5.62
C PRO A 14 -19.70 7.38 5.53
N PRO A 15 -18.80 8.34 5.83
CA PRO A 15 -17.37 8.10 5.86
C PRO A 15 -16.96 7.41 7.18
N MET A 16 -17.52 6.23 7.50
CA MET A 16 -17.36 5.72 8.88
C MET A 16 -16.05 5.03 9.16
N ASN A 17 -15.30 4.67 8.13
CA ASN A 17 -14.12 3.85 8.31
C ASN A 17 -13.01 4.37 7.41
N THR A 18 -12.51 5.56 7.71
CA THR A 18 -11.25 6.06 7.17
C THR A 18 -10.14 5.89 8.21
N LYS A 19 -8.92 5.73 7.72
CA LYS A 19 -7.71 5.62 8.54
C LYS A 19 -6.62 6.46 7.90
N ILE A 20 -5.81 7.12 8.72
CA ILE A 20 -4.64 7.87 8.26
C ILE A 20 -3.47 6.90 8.09
N CYS A 21 -2.89 6.88 6.89
CA CYS A 21 -1.68 6.10 6.64
C CYS A 21 -0.47 6.77 7.30
N VAL A 22 0.26 6.07 8.16
CA VAL A 22 1.45 6.63 8.85
C VAL A 22 2.62 6.96 7.91
N LYS A 23 2.62 6.40 6.68
CA LYS A 23 3.68 6.63 5.68
C LYS A 23 3.41 7.83 4.78
N CYS A 24 2.27 7.84 4.08
CA CYS A 24 1.93 8.95 3.19
C CYS A 24 1.11 10.06 3.85
N LYS A 25 0.70 9.88 5.11
CA LYS A 25 -0.09 10.84 5.92
C LYS A 25 -1.44 11.23 5.30
N GLN A 26 -1.94 10.43 4.35
CA GLN A 26 -3.24 10.64 3.73
C GLN A 26 -4.32 9.87 4.47
N GLU A 27 -5.49 10.49 4.60
CA GLU A 27 -6.72 9.84 5.02
C GLU A 27 -7.26 8.99 3.87
N LYS A 28 -7.52 7.72 4.14
CA LYS A 28 -7.93 6.72 3.16
C LYS A 28 -8.99 5.80 3.74
N SER A 29 -9.81 5.20 2.90
CA SER A 29 -10.77 4.18 3.36
C SER A 29 -10.02 3.00 3.99
N ILE A 30 -10.57 2.39 5.05
CA ILE A 30 -10.03 1.14 5.64
C ILE A 30 -9.86 0.02 4.60
N LEU A 31 -10.63 0.04 3.50
CA LEU A 31 -10.52 -0.91 2.39
C LEU A 31 -9.18 -0.79 1.65
N GLU A 32 -8.54 0.38 1.73
CA GLU A 32 -7.20 0.63 1.20
C GLU A 32 -6.09 0.14 2.13
N PHE A 33 -6.41 -0.49 3.27
CA PHE A 33 -5.44 -1.07 4.19
C PHE A 33 -5.50 -2.60 4.13
N HIS A 34 -4.37 -3.27 4.41
CA HIS A 34 -4.33 -4.73 4.54
C HIS A 34 -4.81 -5.13 5.93
N LYS A 35 -5.44 -6.31 6.03
CA LYS A 35 -5.81 -6.93 7.30
C LYS A 35 -4.54 -7.32 8.07
N ASN A 36 -4.56 -7.05 9.37
CA ASN A 36 -3.49 -7.38 10.29
C ASN A 36 -4.08 -7.77 11.64
N SER A 37 -4.18 -9.07 11.91
CA SER A 37 -4.75 -9.60 13.16
C SER A 37 -3.96 -9.19 14.41
N ARG A 38 -2.72 -8.69 14.23
CA ARG A 38 -1.86 -8.25 15.32
C ARG A 38 -2.10 -6.81 15.75
N SER A 39 -2.83 -6.00 14.99
CA SER A 39 -3.18 -4.64 15.41
C SER A 39 -4.52 -4.60 16.12
N SER A 40 -4.69 -3.64 17.03
CA SER A 40 -5.91 -3.45 17.81
C SER A 40 -7.15 -3.20 16.95
N ASP A 41 -6.96 -2.59 15.78
CA ASP A 41 -8.00 -2.27 14.79
C ASP A 41 -8.12 -3.31 13.67
N GLY A 42 -7.30 -4.37 13.70
CA GLY A 42 -7.30 -5.42 12.67
C GLY A 42 -6.74 -4.99 11.31
N LEU A 43 -6.14 -3.80 11.19
CA LEU A 43 -5.63 -3.23 9.94
C LEU A 43 -4.19 -2.71 10.07
N HIS A 44 -3.39 -2.85 9.01
CA HIS A 44 -2.04 -2.26 8.97
C HIS A 44 -2.05 -0.74 9.16
N SER A 45 -0.96 -0.20 9.71
CA SER A 45 -0.80 1.24 9.95
C SER A 45 -0.59 2.07 8.68
N TYR A 46 -0.25 1.41 7.56
CA TYR A 46 -0.03 2.04 6.26
C TYR A 46 -0.91 1.42 5.17
N CYS A 47 -1.24 2.20 4.15
CA CYS A 47 -2.09 1.79 3.06
C CYS A 47 -1.40 0.79 2.11
N LYS A 48 -2.20 0.10 1.30
CA LYS A 48 -1.79 -0.84 0.24
C LYS A 48 -0.78 -0.22 -0.73
N GLU A 49 -0.98 1.04 -1.11
CA GLU A 49 -0.06 1.74 -2.01
C GLU A 49 1.33 1.91 -1.39
N CYS A 50 1.39 2.32 -0.11
CA CYS A 50 2.65 2.40 0.61
C CYS A 50 3.31 1.03 0.78
N ASN A 51 2.52 -0.04 0.93
CA ASN A 51 3.04 -1.40 0.98
C ASN A 51 3.67 -1.82 -0.35
N LYS A 52 2.98 -1.59 -1.48
CA LYS A 52 3.50 -1.86 -2.83
C LYS A 52 4.77 -1.07 -3.10
N ALA A 53 4.80 0.22 -2.76
CA ALA A 53 5.97 1.06 -2.92
C ALA A 53 7.18 0.51 -2.15
N GLN A 54 6.96 0.05 -0.91
CA GLN A 54 8.00 -0.59 -0.11
C GLN A 54 8.50 -1.90 -0.74
N ALA A 55 7.59 -2.76 -1.23
CA ALA A 55 7.97 -4.01 -1.89
C ALA A 55 8.82 -3.75 -3.15
N LEU A 56 8.44 -2.77 -3.97
CA LEU A 56 9.20 -2.38 -5.16
C LEU A 56 10.58 -1.83 -4.81
N ALA A 57 10.68 -1.00 -3.77
CA ALA A 57 11.95 -0.49 -3.28
C ALA A 57 12.89 -1.63 -2.85
N HIS A 58 12.37 -2.62 -2.14
CA HIS A 58 13.13 -3.80 -1.72
C HIS A 58 13.65 -4.61 -2.93
N ILE A 59 12.77 -4.89 -3.91
CA ILE A 59 13.14 -5.62 -5.13
C ILE A 59 14.25 -4.88 -5.90
N ARG A 60 14.12 -3.55 -6.04
CA ARG A 60 15.13 -2.71 -6.72
C ARG A 60 16.47 -2.74 -6.01
N ALA A 61 16.48 -2.59 -4.69
CA ALA A 61 17.70 -2.63 -3.89
C ALA A 61 18.40 -3.99 -4.00
N GLU A 62 17.65 -5.08 -3.91
CA GLU A 62 18.24 -6.43 -4.01
C GLU A 62 18.77 -6.73 -5.42
N LYS A 63 18.07 -6.27 -6.46
CA LYS A 63 18.56 -6.39 -7.84
C LYS A 63 19.87 -5.62 -8.04
N ALA A 64 19.96 -4.38 -7.53
CA ALA A 64 21.17 -3.58 -7.59
C ALA A 64 22.33 -4.25 -6.83
N ARG A 65 22.09 -4.72 -5.61
CA ARG A 65 23.09 -5.45 -4.80
C ARG A 65 23.62 -6.67 -5.55
N LYS A 66 22.74 -7.51 -6.11
CA LYS A 66 23.15 -8.69 -6.88
C LYS A 66 23.96 -8.31 -8.13
N ALA A 67 23.60 -7.23 -8.82
CA ALA A 67 24.35 -6.75 -9.98
C ALA A 67 25.77 -6.31 -9.58
N LEU A 68 25.90 -5.55 -8.49
CA LEU A 68 27.20 -5.13 -7.95
C LEU A 68 28.07 -6.33 -7.56
N LEU A 69 27.51 -7.31 -6.86
CA LEU A 69 28.24 -8.52 -6.47
C LEU A 69 28.72 -9.33 -7.69
N ARG A 70 27.89 -9.43 -8.73
CA ARG A 70 28.28 -10.10 -9.98
C ARG A 70 29.40 -9.35 -10.70
N ALA A 71 29.31 -8.02 -10.78
CA ALA A 71 30.35 -7.19 -11.37
C ALA A 71 31.68 -7.32 -10.62
N ALA A 72 31.65 -7.27 -9.28
CA ALA A 72 32.82 -7.46 -8.43
C ALA A 72 33.46 -8.85 -8.65
N ARG A 73 32.65 -9.92 -8.70
CA ARG A 73 33.16 -11.27 -9.00
C ARG A 73 33.80 -11.35 -10.38
N LYS A 74 33.20 -10.72 -11.39
CA LYS A 74 33.77 -10.69 -12.75
C LYS A 74 35.10 -9.94 -12.77
N ALA A 75 35.21 -8.82 -12.07
CA ALA A 75 36.46 -8.07 -11.96
C ALA A 75 37.56 -8.91 -11.30
N ALA A 76 37.25 -9.61 -10.21
CA ALA A 76 38.21 -10.50 -9.54
C ALA A 76 38.70 -11.64 -10.46
N ASN A 77 37.81 -12.21 -11.28
CA ASN A 77 38.16 -13.30 -12.21
C ASN A 77 38.92 -12.85 -13.47
N ASN A 78 38.99 -11.54 -13.77
CA ASN A 78 39.69 -11.01 -14.95
C ASN A 78 41.09 -10.46 -14.62
N VAL A 79 41.55 -10.64 -13.39
CA VAL A 79 42.88 -10.22 -12.91
C VAL A 79 43.87 -11.41 -12.95
N GLU A 80 43.62 -12.36 -13.85
CA GLU A 80 44.50 -13.49 -14.19
C GLU A 80 45.09 -13.33 -15.59
#